data_AF-A0A6I3GCF9-F1
#
_entry.id   AF-A0A6I3GCF9-F1
#
_cell.length_a   1.000
_cell.length_b   1.000
_cell.length_c   1.000
_cell.angle_alpha   90.00
_cell.angle_beta   90.00
_cell.angle_gamma   90.00
#
_symmetry.space_group_name_H-M   'P 1'
#
loop_
_entity.id
_entity.type
_entity.pdbx_description
1 polymer ?
#
loop_
_entity_poly.entity_id
_entity_poly.type
_entity_poly.pdbx_seq_one_letter_code
_entity_poly.pdbx_strand_id
1 'polypeptide(L)'
;MKRLSSKHWKNKSKAKDKGWFTTNKDGESKTRVVNGACIFHNPPGFEGGTGCAFHIAAEEAGERHMDWKPDVCWQVPVRLEEHVEDGGYVVSTIREWKRRDWGEGGDDFHWWCTESSDSFVGKDPTYTFFSDELTEIMGKKSYAILVKMLSAPVGVPLPHPALRKKD
;
A
#
# COMPACT_ATOMS: atom_id res chain seq x y z
N MET A 1 14.25 -9.32 3.38
CA MET A 1 14.09 -10.80 3.42
C MET A 1 14.98 -11.55 4.42
N LYS A 2 16.24 -11.16 4.68
CA LYS A 2 17.12 -11.88 5.65
C LYS A 2 16.50 -12.05 7.05
N ARG A 3 15.58 -11.14 7.42
CA ARG A 3 14.86 -11.13 8.71
C ARG A 3 13.69 -12.12 8.79
N LEU A 4 13.15 -12.61 7.66
CA LEU A 4 12.10 -13.65 7.70
C LEU A 4 12.71 -14.97 8.15
N SER A 5 12.10 -15.64 9.11
CA SER A 5 12.51 -16.93 9.66
C SER A 5 11.50 -18.03 9.31
N SER A 6 11.81 -19.30 9.62
CA SER A 6 10.88 -20.41 9.39
C SER A 6 9.64 -20.36 10.29
N LYS A 7 9.70 -19.67 11.43
CA LYS A 7 8.51 -19.44 12.26
C LYS A 7 7.49 -18.52 11.58
N HIS A 8 7.93 -17.51 10.82
CA HIS A 8 7.01 -16.61 10.13
C HIS A 8 6.54 -17.14 8.76
N TRP A 9 7.27 -18.09 8.15
CA TRP A 9 7.11 -18.39 6.72
C TRP A 9 7.13 -19.89 6.42
N LYS A 10 5.95 -20.45 6.16
CA LYS A 10 5.74 -21.88 5.85
C LYS A 10 6.59 -22.36 4.67
N ASN A 11 6.70 -21.57 3.62
CA ASN A 11 7.39 -21.96 2.38
C ASN A 11 8.88 -21.55 2.35
N LYS A 12 9.49 -21.16 3.47
CA LYS A 12 10.89 -20.70 3.52
C LYS A 12 11.88 -21.73 2.98
N SER A 13 11.69 -23.02 3.29
CA SER A 13 12.55 -24.10 2.76
C SER A 13 12.46 -24.20 1.24
N LYS A 14 11.24 -24.14 0.69
CA LYS A 14 10.99 -24.16 -0.75
C LYS A 14 11.58 -22.96 -1.46
N ALA A 15 11.54 -21.78 -0.83
CA ALA A 15 12.17 -20.58 -1.35
C ALA A 15 13.69 -20.65 -1.32
N LYS A 16 14.29 -21.32 -0.31
CA LYS A 16 15.74 -21.57 -0.26
C LYS A 16 16.20 -22.47 -1.42
N ASP A 17 15.39 -23.48 -1.75
CA ASP A 17 15.70 -24.47 -2.79
C ASP A 17 15.43 -23.94 -4.22
N LYS A 18 14.29 -23.28 -4.43
CA LYS A 18 13.80 -22.90 -5.77
C LYS A 18 13.78 -21.41 -6.04
N GLY A 19 14.20 -20.58 -5.08
CA GLY A 19 14.02 -19.13 -5.13
C GLY A 19 12.55 -18.70 -4.96
N TRP A 20 12.34 -17.42 -4.66
CA TRP A 20 11.01 -16.81 -4.49
C TRP A 20 10.52 -16.02 -5.70
N PHE A 21 11.35 -15.82 -6.72
CA PHE A 21 10.97 -15.27 -8.02
C PHE A 21 10.94 -16.37 -9.09
N THR A 22 10.15 -16.15 -10.14
CA THR A 22 10.13 -16.92 -11.38
C THR A 22 9.93 -15.97 -12.53
N THR A 23 10.40 -16.32 -13.73
CA THR A 23 10.18 -15.51 -14.92
C THR A 23 8.83 -15.84 -15.56
N ASN A 24 8.10 -14.85 -16.07
CA ASN A 24 6.91 -15.05 -16.90
C ASN A 24 7.30 -15.34 -18.37
N LYS A 25 6.32 -15.46 -19.26
CA LYS A 25 6.57 -15.76 -20.68
C LYS A 25 7.26 -14.61 -21.42
N ASP A 26 7.09 -13.40 -20.90
CA ASP A 26 7.60 -12.15 -21.48
C ASP A 26 9.00 -11.78 -20.96
N GLY A 27 9.60 -12.66 -20.14
CA GLY A 27 10.95 -12.45 -19.59
C GLY A 27 10.98 -11.63 -18.29
N GLU A 28 9.83 -11.22 -17.75
CA GLU A 28 9.74 -10.42 -16.55
C GLU A 28 9.75 -11.28 -15.28
N SER A 29 10.37 -10.76 -14.23
CA SER A 29 10.38 -11.43 -12.93
C SER A 29 9.05 -11.23 -12.21
N LYS A 30 8.46 -12.34 -11.75
CA LYS A 30 7.27 -12.33 -10.89
C LYS A 30 7.46 -13.17 -9.64
N THR A 31 6.75 -12.81 -8.58
CA THR A 31 6.76 -13.58 -7.34
C THR A 31 6.24 -15.00 -7.61
N ARG A 32 6.96 -16.00 -7.10
CA ARG A 32 6.60 -17.41 -7.27
C ARG A 32 5.25 -17.68 -6.62
N VAL A 33 4.40 -18.41 -7.33
CA VAL A 33 3.13 -18.93 -6.81
C VAL A 33 3.34 -20.36 -6.31
N VAL A 34 2.86 -20.66 -5.11
CA VAL A 34 2.88 -21.98 -4.48
C VAL A 34 1.47 -22.28 -3.99
N ASN A 35 0.90 -23.40 -4.45
CA ASN A 35 -0.45 -23.83 -4.09
C ASN A 35 -1.52 -22.75 -4.34
N GLY A 36 -1.44 -22.08 -5.49
CA GLY A 36 -2.40 -21.03 -5.88
C GLY A 36 -2.22 -19.68 -5.19
N ALA A 37 -1.25 -19.53 -4.27
CA ALA A 37 -1.01 -18.27 -3.55
C ALA A 37 0.44 -17.79 -3.71
N CYS A 38 0.69 -16.51 -3.37
CA CYS A 38 2.03 -15.96 -3.24
C CYS A 38 2.91 -16.86 -2.36
N ILE A 39 4.19 -17.08 -2.70
CA ILE A 39 5.09 -17.93 -1.90
C ILE A 39 5.20 -17.48 -0.44
N PHE A 40 4.99 -16.20 -0.14
CA PHE A 40 5.00 -15.63 1.22
C PHE A 40 3.67 -15.82 1.99
N HIS A 41 2.66 -16.42 1.38
CA HIS A 41 1.39 -16.76 2.03
C HIS A 41 1.56 -18.02 2.90
N ASN A 42 1.08 -17.91 4.14
CA ASN A 42 0.91 -19.02 5.05
C ASN A 42 -0.56 -19.47 5.04
N PRO A 43 -0.84 -20.77 4.83
CA PRO A 43 -2.20 -21.28 4.83
C PRO A 43 -2.80 -21.34 6.25
N PRO A 44 -4.13 -21.49 6.36
CA PRO A 44 -4.79 -21.80 7.62
C PRO A 44 -4.13 -22.97 8.36
N GLY A 45 -3.99 -22.84 9.68
CA GLY A 45 -3.41 -23.86 10.56
C GLY A 45 -1.88 -23.87 10.62
N PHE A 46 -1.18 -22.95 9.95
CA PHE A 46 0.25 -22.76 10.19
C PHE A 46 0.49 -22.13 11.57
N GLU A 47 1.38 -22.71 12.37
CA GLU A 47 1.69 -22.29 13.74
C GLU A 47 2.09 -20.80 13.84
N GLY A 48 2.83 -20.29 12.85
CA GLY A 48 3.23 -18.88 12.78
C GLY A 48 2.12 -17.90 12.38
N GLY A 49 0.90 -18.37 12.15
CA GLY A 49 -0.23 -17.53 11.73
C GLY A 49 -0.54 -17.60 10.23
N THR A 50 -1.80 -17.33 9.90
CA THR A 50 -2.32 -17.34 8.51
C THR A 50 -2.10 -15.98 7.86
N GLY A 51 -1.79 -15.96 6.56
CA GLY A 51 -1.64 -14.71 5.81
C GLY A 51 -0.19 -14.44 5.39
N CYS A 52 0.17 -13.16 5.25
CA CYS A 52 1.48 -12.77 4.71
C CYS A 52 2.58 -12.89 5.76
N ALA A 53 3.64 -13.65 5.45
CA ALA A 53 4.80 -13.83 6.33
C ALA A 53 5.48 -12.51 6.74
N PHE A 54 5.49 -11.49 5.86
CA PHE A 54 6.04 -10.17 6.19
C PHE A 54 5.17 -9.42 7.20
N HIS A 55 3.85 -9.58 7.12
CA HIS A 55 2.92 -8.92 8.03
C HIS A 55 3.11 -9.48 9.44
N ILE A 56 3.04 -10.80 9.58
CA ILE A 56 3.29 -11.54 10.82
C ILE A 56 4.64 -11.14 11.45
N ALA A 57 5.70 -11.13 10.64
CA ALA A 57 7.03 -10.81 11.13
C ALA A 57 7.18 -9.35 11.61
N ALA A 58 6.49 -8.41 10.96
CA ALA A 58 6.48 -7.00 11.36
C ALA A 58 5.72 -6.80 12.68
N GLU A 59 4.55 -7.44 12.82
CA GLU A 59 3.76 -7.42 14.05
C GLU A 59 4.55 -8.00 15.23
N GLU A 60 5.20 -9.16 15.04
CA GLU A 60 6.03 -9.77 16.08
C GLU A 60 7.21 -8.86 16.48
N ALA A 61 7.77 -8.12 15.51
CA ALA A 61 8.86 -7.19 15.77
C ALA A 61 8.40 -5.85 16.38
N GLY A 62 7.09 -5.55 16.39
CA GLY A 62 6.57 -4.25 16.77
C GLY A 62 7.01 -3.13 15.82
N GLU A 63 7.23 -3.46 14.54
CA GLU A 63 7.71 -2.54 13.52
C GLU A 63 6.65 -2.28 12.45
N ARG A 64 6.82 -1.22 11.66
CA ARG A 64 5.86 -0.86 10.61
C ARG A 64 5.84 -1.94 9.53
N HIS A 65 4.66 -2.25 9.03
CA HIS A 65 4.49 -3.22 7.96
C HIS A 65 5.30 -2.89 6.70
N MET A 66 5.40 -1.60 6.36
CA MET A 66 6.15 -1.14 5.20
C MET A 66 7.67 -1.34 5.30
N ASP A 67 8.22 -1.40 6.52
CA ASP A 67 9.66 -1.67 6.72
C ASP A 67 10.02 -3.15 6.42
N TRP A 68 8.99 -4.00 6.30
CA TRP A 68 9.14 -5.44 6.05
C TRP A 68 8.64 -5.87 4.68
N LYS A 69 7.50 -5.31 4.26
CA LYS A 69 6.82 -5.67 3.02
C LYS A 69 7.52 -5.02 1.81
N PRO A 70 7.59 -5.71 0.66
CA PRO A 70 7.95 -5.06 -0.61
C PRO A 70 6.96 -3.94 -0.95
N ASP A 71 7.41 -2.95 -1.72
CA ASP A 71 6.66 -1.72 -2.04
C ASP A 71 5.23 -1.97 -2.49
N VAL A 72 5.06 -2.80 -3.52
CA VAL A 72 3.72 -3.07 -4.05
C VAL A 72 2.77 -3.63 -2.99
N CYS A 73 3.27 -4.37 -1.99
CA CYS A 73 2.44 -5.03 -0.99
C CYS A 73 1.92 -4.09 0.10
N TRP A 74 2.68 -3.06 0.47
CA TRP A 74 2.19 -2.05 1.42
C TRP A 74 1.45 -0.91 0.71
N GLN A 75 1.70 -0.70 -0.59
CA GLN A 75 1.01 0.30 -1.40
C GLN A 75 -0.38 -0.12 -1.88
N VAL A 76 -0.81 -1.38 -1.82
CA VAL A 76 -2.15 -1.80 -2.33
C VAL A 76 -3.35 -0.98 -1.79
N PRO A 77 -3.37 -0.34 -0.61
CA PRO A 77 -4.42 0.62 -0.27
C PRO A 77 -4.25 2.03 -0.86
N VAL A 78 -3.03 2.44 -1.25
CA VAL A 78 -2.68 3.80 -1.70
C VAL A 78 -1.91 3.77 -3.02
N ARG A 79 -2.52 4.31 -4.08
CA ARG A 79 -1.96 4.45 -5.41
C ARG A 79 -1.39 5.84 -5.64
N LEU A 80 -0.14 5.90 -6.08
CA LEU A 80 0.46 7.09 -6.69
C LEU A 80 0.33 6.98 -8.22
N GLU A 81 -0.18 8.04 -8.85
CA GLU A 81 -0.22 8.21 -10.29
C GLU A 81 0.58 9.47 -10.64
N GLU A 82 1.47 9.36 -11.61
CA GLU A 82 2.27 10.50 -12.08
C GLU A 82 2.03 10.71 -13.56
N HIS A 83 1.72 11.95 -13.92
CA HIS A 83 1.48 12.37 -15.29
C HIS A 83 2.39 13.56 -15.60
N VAL A 84 3.08 13.51 -16.73
CA VAL A 84 3.85 14.64 -17.23
C VAL A 84 2.91 15.52 -18.05
N GLU A 85 2.70 16.74 -17.61
CA GLU A 85 1.93 17.76 -18.33
C GLU A 85 2.79 18.52 -19.34
N ASP A 86 2.11 19.25 -20.23
CA ASP A 86 2.74 20.17 -21.17
C ASP A 86 3.66 21.15 -20.42
N GLY A 87 4.89 21.31 -20.92
CA GLY A 87 5.92 22.09 -20.24
C GLY A 87 6.78 21.29 -19.25
N GLY A 88 6.58 19.98 -19.12
CA GLY A 88 7.47 19.07 -18.39
C GLY A 88 7.23 19.01 -16.88
N TYR A 89 6.09 19.54 -16.41
CA TYR A 89 5.70 19.43 -15.01
C TYR A 89 5.17 18.03 -14.71
N VAL A 90 5.57 17.47 -13.57
CA VAL A 90 5.01 16.20 -13.08
C VAL A 90 3.85 16.52 -12.14
N VAL A 91 2.67 16.04 -12.48
CA VAL A 91 1.49 16.05 -11.62
C VAL A 91 1.35 14.68 -10.98
N SER A 92 1.50 14.65 -9.66
CA SER A 92 1.37 13.45 -8.83
C SER A 92 0.00 13.44 -8.15
N THR A 93 -0.79 12.40 -8.38
CA THR A 93 -2.10 12.17 -7.76
C THR A 93 -2.02 10.96 -6.84
N ILE A 94 -2.46 11.13 -5.59
CA ILE A 94 -2.59 10.03 -4.63
C ILE A 94 -4.06 9.71 -4.42
N ARG A 95 -4.43 8.44 -4.62
CA ARG A 95 -5.79 7.93 -4.45
C ARG A 95 -5.77 6.48 -3.97
N GLU A 96 -6.92 5.90 -3.69
CA GLU A 96 -7.01 4.45 -3.45
C GLU A 96 -6.72 3.65 -4.72
N TRP A 97 -6.19 2.43 -4.58
CA TRP A 97 -6.22 1.45 -5.67
C TRP A 97 -7.63 0.91 -5.85
N LYS A 98 -7.95 0.58 -7.11
CA LYS A 98 -9.19 -0.08 -7.52
C LYS A 98 -8.90 -1.35 -8.33
N ARG A 99 -9.84 -2.29 -8.41
CA ARG A 99 -9.72 -3.50 -9.27
C ARG A 99 -9.44 -3.12 -10.72
N ARG A 100 -10.13 -2.09 -11.22
CA ARG A 100 -9.95 -1.55 -12.59
C ARG A 100 -8.51 -1.14 -12.91
N ASP A 101 -7.69 -0.88 -11.89
CA ASP A 101 -6.31 -0.46 -12.06
C ASP A 101 -5.37 -1.63 -12.40
N TRP A 102 -5.87 -2.87 -12.29
CA TRP A 102 -5.13 -4.11 -12.56
C TRP A 102 -5.47 -4.74 -13.91
N GLY A 103 -6.18 -4.00 -14.78
CA GLY A 103 -6.69 -4.53 -16.05
C GLY A 103 -7.68 -5.68 -15.84
N GLU A 104 -7.74 -6.61 -16.79
CA GLU A 104 -8.67 -7.75 -16.76
C GLU A 104 -8.45 -8.65 -15.53
N GLY A 105 -7.22 -8.74 -15.02
CA GLY A 105 -6.89 -9.59 -13.87
C GLY A 105 -7.42 -9.07 -12.53
N GLY A 106 -7.88 -7.81 -12.47
CA GLY A 106 -8.41 -7.21 -11.24
C GLY A 106 -9.68 -7.90 -10.72
N ASP A 107 -10.50 -8.45 -11.62
CA ASP A 107 -11.75 -9.13 -11.25
C ASP A 107 -11.50 -10.51 -10.63
N ASP A 108 -10.38 -11.15 -10.98
CA ASP A 108 -9.98 -12.47 -10.48
C ASP A 108 -9.40 -12.43 -9.06
N PHE A 109 -9.22 -11.25 -8.47
CA PHE A 109 -8.67 -11.13 -7.11
C PHE A 109 -9.70 -11.53 -6.05
N HIS A 110 -9.65 -12.79 -5.62
CA HIS A 110 -10.44 -13.29 -4.49
C HIS A 110 -10.07 -12.65 -3.13
N TRP A 111 -8.89 -12.04 -3.04
CA TRP A 111 -8.34 -11.45 -1.82
C TRP A 111 -8.50 -9.93 -1.75
N TRP A 112 -9.20 -9.31 -2.72
CA TRP A 112 -9.35 -7.86 -2.78
C TRP A 112 -10.51 -7.38 -1.90
N CYS A 113 -10.17 -6.65 -0.84
CA CYS A 113 -11.13 -6.09 0.11
C CYS A 113 -11.17 -4.55 0.13
N THR A 114 -10.22 -3.85 -0.47
CA THR A 114 -10.04 -2.39 -0.31
C THR A 114 -11.22 -1.56 -0.82
N GLU A 115 -12.05 -2.12 -1.70
CA GLU A 115 -13.28 -1.50 -2.20
C GLU A 115 -14.53 -1.86 -1.39
N SER A 116 -14.47 -2.84 -0.48
CA SER A 116 -15.60 -3.24 0.37
C SER A 116 -15.88 -2.17 1.43
N SER A 117 -17.15 -2.00 1.81
CA SER A 117 -17.56 -1.19 2.97
C SER A 117 -16.80 -1.56 4.26
N ASP A 118 -16.39 -2.82 4.39
CA ASP A 118 -15.63 -3.32 5.55
C ASP A 118 -14.25 -2.66 5.69
N SER A 119 -13.73 -2.08 4.61
CA SER A 119 -12.45 -1.33 4.62
C SER A 119 -12.60 0.12 5.09
N PHE A 120 -13.83 0.62 5.25
CA PHE A 120 -14.13 2.02 5.57
C PHE A 120 -14.71 2.20 6.98
N VAL A 121 -14.21 1.42 7.94
CA VAL A 121 -14.69 1.41 9.35
C VAL A 121 -13.71 2.09 10.33
N GLY A 122 -12.66 2.74 9.81
CA GLY A 122 -11.64 3.42 10.61
C GLY A 122 -12.18 4.62 11.39
N LYS A 123 -11.61 4.88 12.57
CA LYS A 123 -11.99 6.02 13.42
C LYS A 123 -11.22 7.29 13.07
N ASP A 124 -9.99 7.12 12.59
CA ASP A 124 -9.09 8.21 12.27
C ASP A 124 -9.27 8.63 10.82
N PRO A 125 -9.14 9.94 10.50
CA PRO A 125 -9.09 10.40 9.12
C PRO A 125 -7.99 9.68 8.33
N THR A 126 -8.25 9.37 7.06
CA THR A 126 -7.33 8.62 6.18
C THR A 126 -5.91 9.19 6.16
N TYR A 127 -5.77 10.52 6.11
CA TYR A 127 -4.46 11.17 6.06
C TYR A 127 -3.65 11.02 7.37
N THR A 128 -4.34 10.77 8.48
CA THR A 128 -3.74 10.49 9.80
C THR A 128 -3.43 9.00 9.93
N PHE A 129 -4.37 8.13 9.56
CA PHE A 129 -4.19 6.68 9.64
C PHE A 129 -3.04 6.18 8.76
N PHE A 130 -2.93 6.69 7.52
CA PHE A 130 -1.86 6.36 6.58
C PHE A 130 -0.68 7.34 6.64
N SER A 131 -0.37 7.90 7.81
CA SER A 131 0.68 8.92 7.92
C SER A 131 2.05 8.44 7.43
N ASP A 132 2.39 7.19 7.71
CA ASP A 132 3.67 6.57 7.33
C ASP A 132 3.72 6.33 5.81
N GLU A 133 2.70 5.69 5.25
CA GLU A 133 2.62 5.38 3.81
C GLU A 133 2.58 6.66 2.96
N LEU A 134 1.77 7.64 3.36
CA LEU A 134 1.71 8.92 2.65
C LEU A 134 3.03 9.67 2.75
N THR A 135 3.69 9.68 3.92
CA THR A 135 5.01 10.31 4.08
C THR A 135 6.06 9.67 3.18
N GLU A 136 6.06 8.35 3.05
CA GLU A 136 7.01 7.64 2.17
C GLU A 136 6.73 7.92 0.70
N ILE A 137 5.46 7.91 0.28
CA ILE A 137 5.07 8.12 -1.12
C ILE A 137 5.34 9.57 -1.57
N MET A 138 4.92 10.56 -0.77
CA MET A 138 4.91 11.97 -1.20
C MET A 138 6.04 12.81 -0.60
N GLY A 139 6.78 12.24 0.35
CA GLY A 139 7.80 12.92 1.11
C GLY A 139 7.26 13.76 2.26
N LYS A 140 8.08 13.89 3.32
CA LYS A 140 7.76 14.61 4.56
C LYS A 140 7.24 16.04 4.35
N LYS A 141 7.80 16.78 3.39
CA LYS A 141 7.43 18.18 3.13
C LYS A 141 6.01 18.29 2.59
N SER A 142 5.68 17.48 1.58
CA SER A 142 4.35 17.47 0.96
C SER A 142 3.31 16.91 1.92
N TYR A 143 3.65 15.89 2.71
CA TYR A 143 2.76 15.36 3.75
C TYR A 143 2.43 16.41 4.83
N ALA A 144 3.41 17.20 5.28
CA ALA A 144 3.16 18.29 6.23
C ALA A 144 2.20 19.36 5.68
N ILE A 145 2.28 19.67 4.39
CA ILE A 145 1.34 20.59 3.72
C ILE A 145 -0.06 19.98 3.69
N LEU A 146 -0.19 18.70 3.32
CA LEU A 146 -1.46 17.96 3.31
C LEU A 146 -2.13 17.99 4.68
N VAL A 147 -1.39 17.64 5.74
CA VAL A 147 -1.90 17.70 7.12
C VAL A 147 -2.38 19.10 7.47
N LYS A 148 -1.61 20.14 7.16
CA LYS A 148 -2.02 21.53 7.42
C LYS A 148 -3.32 21.90 6.70
N MET A 149 -3.50 21.46 5.46
CA MET A 149 -4.71 21.75 4.67
C MET A 149 -5.93 20.99 5.19
N LEU A 150 -5.78 19.72 5.55
CA LEU A 150 -6.89 18.86 5.97
C LEU A 150 -7.25 18.98 7.46
N SER A 151 -6.32 19.43 8.30
CA SER A 151 -6.58 19.72 9.72
C SER A 151 -7.10 21.13 9.97
N ALA A 152 -7.00 22.03 8.98
CA ALA A 152 -7.58 23.36 9.10
C ALA A 152 -9.10 23.24 9.29
N PRO A 153 -9.71 24.01 10.21
CA PRO A 153 -11.16 24.11 10.25
C PRO A 153 -11.60 24.61 8.88
N VAL A 154 -12.33 23.75 8.15
CA VAL A 154 -12.88 24.05 6.82
C VAL A 154 -13.46 25.46 6.87
N GLY A 155 -12.89 26.35 6.07
CA GLY A 155 -13.11 27.79 6.21
C GLY A 155 -14.58 28.16 6.15
N VAL A 156 -14.93 29.25 6.82
CA VAL A 156 -16.23 29.91 6.64
C VAL A 156 -16.34 30.32 5.16
N PRO A 157 -17.39 29.88 4.43
CA PRO A 157 -17.62 30.34 3.07
C PRO A 157 -17.76 31.86 3.06
N LEU A 158 -16.86 32.57 2.37
CA LEU A 158 -17.02 34.00 2.16
C LEU A 158 -17.98 34.23 0.98
N PRO A 159 -18.97 35.13 1.09
CA PRO A 159 -19.80 35.51 -0.03
C PRO A 159 -18.95 36.19 -1.12
N HIS A 160 -19.24 35.86 -2.37
CA HIS A 160 -18.58 36.48 -3.52
C HIS A 160 -19.06 37.94 -3.70
N PRO A 161 -18.14 38.90 -4.00
CA PRO A 161 -16.70 38.74 -4.17
C PRO A 161 -15.90 38.85 -2.87
N ALA A 162 -14.98 37.91 -2.66
CA ALA A 162 -14.05 37.90 -1.53
C ALA A 162 -12.94 38.95 -1.74
N LEU A 163 -13.22 40.22 -1.43
CA LEU A 163 -12.22 41.27 -1.36
C LEU A 163 -11.49 41.22 -0.01
N ARG A 164 -10.23 40.78 -0.02
CA ARG A 164 -9.34 40.99 1.13
C ARG A 164 -8.93 42.46 1.15
N LYS A 165 -9.51 43.27 2.05
CA LYS A 165 -8.98 44.61 2.33
C LYS A 165 -7.61 44.47 3.00
N LYS A 166 -6.63 45.19 2.46
CA LYS A 166 -5.30 45.35 3.03
C LYS A 166 -5.41 46.56 3.97
N ASP A 167 -5.15 46.36 5.25
CA ASP A 167 -4.77 47.47 6.14
C ASP A 167 -3.31 47.87 5.83
#